data_AF-A0AAW2VUF2-F1
#
_entry.id   AF-A0AAW2VUF2-F1
#
_cell.length_a   1.000
_cell.length_b   1.000
_cell.length_c   1.000
_cell.angle_alpha   90.00
_cell.angle_beta   90.00
_cell.angle_gamma   90.00
#
_symmetry.space_group_name_H-M   'P 1'
#
loop_
_entity.id
_entity.type
_entity.pdbx_description
1 polymer ?
#
loop_
_entity_poly.entity_id
_entity_poly.type
_entity_poly.pdbx_seq_one_letter_code
_entity_poly.pdbx_strand_id
1 'polypeptide(L)'
;MFLDAEDIPVSSCIPFHYLMPFACAFCLTEAIDSWRKEKLKAAKKLVRGKTLNSTILPEEAGAVAKALSSNWAELSEQIGLWIPVEIVNKEHDDKPEGEEDFDEEILPGRKLPPECHAELHTDYDGAAVRWGLTHHKESAYDCMACLDQAKRAKPGEMKCNIWVYCPSETGCFSPDIYEHKNQECWLKYSEKPKLNFKDRYSESYRDSHPKAPVVVPWVSGVVSE
;
A
#
# COMPACT_ATOMS: atom_id res chain seq x y z
N MET A 1 22.47 -6.69 27.42
CA MET A 1 21.72 -7.95 27.56
C MET A 1 20.49 -7.80 26.69
N PHE A 2 20.49 -8.47 25.54
CA PHE A 2 19.40 -8.40 24.55
C PHE A 2 18.17 -9.10 25.15
N LEU A 3 17.00 -8.51 24.95
CA LEU A 3 15.73 -9.09 25.39
C LEU A 3 15.24 -10.05 24.30
N ASP A 4 15.15 -11.33 24.62
CA ASP A 4 14.52 -12.35 23.79
C ASP A 4 13.00 -12.14 23.75
N ALA A 5 12.42 -12.33 22.56
CA ALA A 5 11.04 -11.94 22.21
C ALA A 5 9.95 -12.96 22.60
N GLU A 6 10.23 -13.91 23.50
CA GLU A 6 9.36 -15.08 23.71
C GLU A 6 8.44 -15.06 24.95
N ASP A 7 8.39 -13.98 25.73
CA ASP A 7 7.57 -13.92 26.96
C ASP A 7 6.38 -12.92 26.91
N ILE A 8 5.85 -12.63 25.73
CA ILE A 8 4.57 -11.88 25.59
C ILE A 8 3.41 -12.90 25.61
N PRO A 9 2.47 -12.84 26.58
CA PRO A 9 1.32 -13.73 26.57
C PRO A 9 0.42 -13.40 25.38
N VAL A 10 0.45 -14.27 24.37
CA VAL A 10 -0.45 -14.24 23.21
C VAL A 10 -1.83 -14.71 23.67
N SER A 11 -2.63 -13.80 24.23
CA SER A 11 -4.06 -14.04 24.39
C SER A 11 -4.83 -12.73 24.35
N SER A 12 -5.74 -12.67 23.38
CA SER A 12 -6.69 -11.57 23.07
C SER A 12 -6.22 -10.42 22.17
N CYS A 13 -5.75 -10.72 20.97
CA CYS A 13 -5.92 -9.80 19.83
C CYS A 13 -6.81 -10.47 18.79
N ILE A 14 -8.08 -10.07 18.74
CA ILE A 14 -9.01 -10.42 17.65
C ILE A 14 -8.64 -9.53 16.45
N PRO A 15 -8.53 -10.07 15.22
CA PRO A 15 -8.20 -9.27 14.05
C PRO A 15 -9.46 -8.55 13.58
N PHE A 16 -9.57 -7.26 13.87
CA PHE A 16 -10.43 -6.36 13.10
C PHE A 16 -9.53 -5.41 12.31
N HIS A 17 -9.42 -5.72 11.02
CA HIS A 17 -8.85 -4.82 10.01
C HIS A 17 -9.64 -3.50 10.00
N TYR A 18 -8.90 -2.39 9.89
CA TYR A 18 -9.36 -0.99 9.84
C TYR A 18 -9.79 -0.36 11.17
N LEU A 19 -8.80 0.06 11.97
CA LEU A 19 -8.74 1.26 12.84
C LEU A 19 -7.53 1.12 13.79
N MET A 20 -6.29 1.28 13.30
CA MET A 20 -5.07 1.08 14.11
C MET A 20 -4.06 2.23 13.96
N PRO A 21 -4.33 3.36 14.62
CA PRO A 21 -3.24 3.95 15.43
C PRO A 21 -3.59 4.07 16.92
N PHE A 22 -4.85 4.40 17.25
CA PHE A 22 -5.25 4.77 18.61
C PHE A 22 -5.37 3.57 19.57
N ALA A 23 -5.82 2.42 19.09
CA ALA A 23 -5.98 1.23 19.92
C ALA A 23 -4.62 0.67 20.41
N CYS A 24 -3.54 0.84 19.64
CA CYS A 24 -2.22 0.32 19.98
C CYS A 24 -1.55 1.12 21.11
N ALA A 25 -1.61 2.45 21.05
CA ALA A 25 -0.96 3.32 22.05
C ALA A 25 -1.58 3.17 23.46
N PHE A 26 -2.90 3.03 23.54
CA PHE A 26 -3.60 2.83 24.80
C PHE A 26 -3.24 1.48 25.45
N CYS A 27 -3.31 0.37 24.70
CA CYS A 27 -2.96 -0.95 25.20
C CYS A 27 -1.47 -1.05 25.62
N LEU A 28 -0.57 -0.36 24.89
CA LEU A 28 0.86 -0.32 25.24
C LEU A 28 1.09 0.42 26.57
N THR A 29 0.37 1.51 26.82
CA THR A 29 0.47 2.28 28.07
C THR A 29 0.01 1.45 29.29
N GLU A 30 -1.11 0.72 29.14
CA GLU A 30 -1.61 -0.17 30.19
C GLU A 30 -0.64 -1.31 30.51
N ALA A 31 -0.04 -1.92 29.48
CA ALA A 31 0.94 -2.99 29.64
C ALA A 31 2.21 -2.50 30.38
N ILE A 32 2.72 -1.32 30.02
CA ILE A 32 3.90 -0.70 30.66
C ILE A 32 3.61 -0.39 32.14
N ASP A 33 2.45 0.18 32.45
CA ASP A 33 2.09 0.53 33.83
C ASP A 33 1.86 -0.72 34.70
N SER A 34 1.25 -1.77 34.14
CA SER A 34 1.10 -3.06 34.81
C SER A 34 2.47 -3.68 35.14
N TRP A 35 3.35 -3.78 34.14
CA TRP A 35 4.72 -4.29 34.31
C TRP A 35 5.50 -3.50 35.37
N ARG A 36 5.42 -2.17 35.34
CA ARG A 36 6.07 -1.29 36.32
C ARG A 36 5.61 -1.61 37.74
N LYS A 37 4.29 -1.75 37.96
CA LYS A 37 3.71 -2.06 39.27
C LYS A 37 4.19 -3.41 39.79
N GLU A 38 4.27 -4.42 38.93
CA GLU A 38 4.76 -5.75 39.29
C GLU A 38 6.25 -5.74 39.66
N LYS A 39 7.10 -5.13 38.82
CA LYS A 39 8.54 -5.04 39.08
C LYS A 39 8.86 -4.22 40.31
N LEU A 40 8.14 -3.12 40.55
CA LEU A 40 8.27 -2.32 41.77
C LEU A 40 7.89 -3.12 43.03
N LYS A 41 6.84 -3.93 42.95
CA LYS A 41 6.41 -4.81 44.06
C LYS A 41 7.45 -5.88 44.35
N ALA A 42 8.06 -6.47 43.32
CA ALA A 42 9.15 -7.44 43.47
C ALA A 42 10.39 -6.79 44.12
N ALA A 43 10.84 -5.64 43.62
CA ALA A 43 11.99 -4.91 44.15
C ALA A 43 11.80 -4.51 45.63
N LYS A 44 10.62 -3.98 46.00
CA LYS A 44 10.31 -3.64 47.40
C LYS A 44 10.29 -4.83 48.35
N LYS A 45 9.93 -6.03 47.88
CA LYS A 45 9.96 -7.25 48.69
C LYS A 45 11.41 -7.73 48.91
N LEU A 46 12.26 -7.62 47.90
CA LEU A 46 13.70 -7.93 48.01
C LEU A 46 14.40 -6.97 48.97
N VAL A 47 14.12 -5.66 48.89
CA VAL A 47 14.65 -4.65 49.84
C VAL A 47 14.25 -4.96 51.29
N ARG A 48 13.10 -5.60 51.51
CA ARG A 48 12.61 -6.04 52.84
C ARG A 48 13.16 -7.40 53.28
N GLY A 49 14.15 -7.96 52.58
CA GLY A 49 14.79 -9.24 52.92
C GLY A 49 13.92 -10.48 52.67
N LYS A 50 12.87 -10.39 51.85
CA LYS A 50 12.06 -11.55 51.46
C LYS A 50 12.62 -12.19 50.20
N THR A 51 13.05 -13.45 50.29
CA THR A 51 13.53 -14.23 49.15
C THR A 51 12.37 -14.50 48.17
N LEU A 52 12.56 -14.12 46.92
CA LEU A 52 11.65 -14.42 45.81
C LEU A 52 12.49 -14.94 44.64
N ASN A 53 11.91 -15.80 43.81
CA ASN A 53 12.43 -16.12 42.49
C ASN A 53 12.22 -14.91 41.58
N SER A 54 13.08 -13.90 41.73
CA SER A 54 13.05 -12.68 40.96
C SER A 54 14.34 -12.58 40.15
N THR A 55 14.23 -12.07 38.92
CA THR A 55 15.36 -11.74 38.06
C THR A 55 16.17 -10.52 38.53
N ILE A 56 15.73 -9.85 39.61
CA ILE A 56 16.39 -8.66 40.17
C ILE A 56 17.40 -9.11 41.24
N LEU A 57 18.66 -8.69 41.10
CA LEU A 57 19.69 -8.96 42.09
C LEU A 57 19.41 -8.19 43.40
N PRO A 58 19.64 -8.79 44.58
CA PRO A 58 19.39 -8.13 45.87
C PRO A 58 20.15 -6.81 46.05
N GLU A 59 21.40 -6.73 45.55
CA GLU A 59 22.20 -5.50 45.56
C GLU A 59 21.59 -4.35 44.74
N GLU A 60 20.86 -4.67 43.67
CA GLU A 60 20.28 -3.68 42.74
C GLU A 60 18.83 -3.31 43.10
N ALA A 61 18.18 -4.11 43.95
CA ALA A 61 16.76 -3.96 44.29
C ALA A 61 16.40 -2.57 44.83
N GLY A 62 17.32 -1.93 45.57
CA GLY A 62 17.15 -0.56 46.06
C GLY A 62 17.14 0.49 44.93
N ALA A 63 18.07 0.36 43.98
CA ALA A 63 18.17 1.25 42.83
C ALA A 63 16.95 1.08 41.90
N VAL A 64 16.56 -0.18 41.63
CA VAL A 64 15.39 -0.51 40.80
C VAL A 64 14.10 0.00 41.45
N ALA A 65 13.91 -0.16 42.76
CA ALA A 65 12.72 0.35 43.45
C ALA A 65 12.62 1.88 43.36
N LYS A 66 13.74 2.60 43.49
CA LYS A 66 13.80 4.06 43.36
C LYS A 66 13.50 4.52 41.93
N ALA A 67 14.08 3.84 40.95
CA ALA A 67 13.91 4.12 39.53
C ALA A 67 12.46 3.94 39.08
N LEU A 68 11.81 2.84 39.50
CA LEU A 68 10.43 2.53 39.16
C LEU A 68 9.39 3.30 39.99
N SER A 69 9.75 3.86 41.16
CA SER A 69 8.82 4.69 41.96
C SER A 69 8.88 6.16 41.59
N SER A 70 10.03 6.80 41.82
CA SER A 70 10.16 8.25 41.90
C SER A 70 10.82 8.86 40.67
N ASN A 71 11.69 8.10 40.00
CA ASN A 71 12.38 8.54 38.78
C ASN A 71 11.75 7.93 37.51
N TRP A 72 10.52 7.45 37.59
CA TRP A 72 9.91 6.70 36.48
C TRP A 72 9.73 7.55 35.22
N ALA A 73 9.31 8.81 35.35
CA ALA A 73 9.09 9.68 34.19
C ALA A 73 10.40 9.88 33.40
N GLU A 74 11.46 10.29 34.10
CA GLU A 74 12.81 10.46 33.53
C GLU A 74 13.37 9.15 32.94
N LEU A 75 13.22 8.04 33.68
CA LEU A 75 13.64 6.73 33.21
C LEU A 75 12.89 6.33 31.93
N SER A 76 11.56 6.50 31.91
CA SER A 76 10.70 6.10 30.79
C SER A 76 11.04 6.86 29.51
N GLU A 77 11.40 8.14 29.63
CA GLU A 77 11.87 8.96 28.53
C GLU A 77 13.24 8.49 28.04
N GLN A 78 14.20 8.26 28.95
CA GLN A 78 15.55 7.81 28.61
C GLN A 78 15.59 6.43 27.92
N ILE A 79 14.68 5.52 28.28
CA ILE A 79 14.60 4.17 27.69
C ILE A 79 13.60 4.05 26.54
N GLY A 80 13.01 5.17 26.09
CA GLY A 80 12.10 5.19 24.94
C GLY A 80 10.75 4.50 25.17
N LEU A 81 10.32 4.36 26.42
CA LEU A 81 8.99 3.85 26.80
C LEU A 81 7.96 4.96 27.00
N TRP A 82 8.38 6.22 26.87
CA TRP A 82 7.47 7.37 26.96
C TRP A 82 6.64 7.52 25.69
N ILE A 83 5.33 7.50 25.83
CA ILE A 83 4.36 7.76 24.76
C ILE A 83 3.62 9.06 25.14
N PRO A 84 3.58 10.07 24.27
CA PRO A 84 2.78 11.27 24.51
C PRO A 84 1.32 10.90 24.71
N VAL A 85 0.69 11.42 25.78
CA VAL A 85 -0.75 11.27 26.04
C VAL A 85 -1.58 11.87 24.89
N GLU A 86 -1.00 12.84 24.18
CA GLU A 86 -1.56 13.52 23.02
C GLU A 86 -0.49 13.56 21.92
N ILE A 87 -0.59 12.66 20.94
CA ILE A 87 0.13 12.82 19.67
C ILE A 87 -0.70 13.79 18.84
N VAL A 88 -0.41 15.09 18.94
CA VAL A 88 -0.94 16.05 17.98
C VAL A 88 -0.15 15.87 16.70
N ASN A 89 -0.63 14.99 15.82
CA ASN A 89 -0.19 14.98 14.43
C ASN A 89 -0.55 16.34 13.84
N LYS A 90 0.42 17.25 13.78
CA LYS A 90 0.33 18.37 12.84
C LYS A 90 0.69 17.78 11.50
N GLU A 91 -0.34 17.45 10.73
CA GLU A 91 -0.22 17.22 9.30
C GLU A 91 0.38 18.51 8.73
N HIS A 92 1.66 18.43 8.40
CA HIS A 92 2.33 19.51 7.67
C HIS A 92 1.91 19.28 6.22
N ASP A 93 0.93 20.05 5.79
CA ASP A 93 0.51 20.08 4.39
C ASP A 93 1.59 20.88 3.63
N ASP A 94 2.74 20.23 3.42
CA ASP A 94 3.80 20.74 2.53
C ASP A 94 3.36 20.67 1.06
N LYS A 95 2.12 20.25 0.80
CA LYS A 95 1.49 20.22 -0.50
C LYS A 95 1.12 21.66 -0.92
N PRO A 96 1.64 22.15 -2.05
CA PRO A 96 1.22 23.45 -2.57
C PRO A 96 -0.28 23.40 -2.95
N GLU A 97 -1.03 24.44 -2.59
CA GLU A 97 -2.43 24.59 -2.99
C GLU A 97 -2.55 24.55 -4.52
N GLY A 98 -3.21 23.52 -5.06
CA GLY A 98 -3.49 23.36 -6.49
C GLY A 98 -3.00 22.07 -7.14
N GLU A 99 -2.30 21.18 -6.43
CA GLU A 99 -1.96 19.86 -6.93
C GLU A 99 -3.13 18.87 -6.69
N GLU A 100 -3.79 18.44 -7.77
CA GLU A 100 -4.73 17.32 -7.72
C GLU A 100 -3.98 16.06 -7.26
N ASP A 101 -4.54 15.33 -6.28
CA ASP A 101 -4.06 14.00 -5.88
C ASP A 101 -4.26 13.01 -7.05
N PHE A 102 -3.40 13.09 -8.04
CA PHE A 102 -3.00 11.92 -8.78
C PHE A 102 -1.75 11.44 -8.08
N ASP A 103 -1.92 10.52 -7.13
CA ASP A 103 -0.85 9.58 -6.80
C ASP A 103 -0.28 9.15 -8.15
N GLU A 104 0.97 9.50 -8.46
CA GLU A 104 1.62 9.05 -9.69
C GLU A 104 1.65 7.52 -9.61
N GLU A 105 0.63 6.85 -10.13
CA GLU A 105 0.46 5.42 -9.99
C GLU A 105 1.59 4.75 -10.77
N ILE A 106 2.65 4.38 -10.03
CA ILE A 106 3.88 3.89 -10.64
C ILE A 106 3.57 2.53 -11.26
N LEU A 107 3.67 2.47 -12.59
CA LEU A 107 3.50 1.20 -13.30
C LEU A 107 4.59 0.21 -12.88
N PRO A 108 4.24 -1.03 -12.55
CA PRO A 108 5.22 -2.05 -12.24
C PRO A 108 6.07 -2.37 -13.47
N GLY A 109 7.38 -2.55 -13.25
CA GLY A 109 8.33 -2.97 -14.28
C GLY A 109 9.23 -1.84 -14.80
N ARG A 110 9.71 -2.00 -16.03
CA ARG A 110 10.65 -1.06 -16.66
C ARG A 110 9.92 0.21 -17.10
N LYS A 111 10.58 1.37 -16.96
CA LYS A 111 10.07 2.63 -17.51
C LYS A 111 9.80 2.51 -19.00
N LEU A 112 8.61 2.97 -19.40
CA LEU A 112 8.17 2.99 -20.79
C LEU A 112 8.96 4.02 -21.60
N PRO A 113 9.38 3.69 -22.84
CA PRO A 113 9.94 4.66 -23.76
C PRO A 113 8.96 5.81 -24.06
N PRO A 114 9.43 7.04 -24.32
CA PRO A 114 8.54 8.18 -24.62
C PRO A 114 7.65 7.98 -25.84
N GLU A 115 8.11 7.21 -26.84
CA GLU A 115 7.38 6.94 -28.09
C GLU A 115 6.13 6.09 -27.86
N CYS A 116 6.00 5.53 -26.66
CA CYS A 116 4.86 4.73 -26.26
C CYS A 116 3.64 5.58 -25.91
N HIS A 117 3.86 6.87 -25.63
CA HIS A 117 2.86 7.84 -25.19
C HIS A 117 1.92 7.23 -24.14
N ALA A 118 2.53 6.66 -23.11
CA ALA A 118 1.81 5.94 -22.07
C ALA A 118 1.00 6.90 -21.21
N GLU A 119 -0.27 6.59 -21.08
CA GLU A 119 -1.23 7.34 -20.29
C GLU A 119 -1.91 6.42 -19.28
N LEU A 120 -1.81 6.78 -18.01
CA LEU A 120 -2.59 6.15 -16.94
C LEU A 120 -4.07 6.46 -17.14
N HIS A 121 -4.91 5.59 -16.59
CA HIS A 121 -6.37 5.75 -16.57
C HIS A 121 -6.97 6.03 -17.94
N THR A 122 -6.52 5.30 -18.95
CA THR A 122 -6.86 5.57 -20.35
C THR A 122 -7.20 4.28 -21.06
N ASP A 123 -8.32 4.26 -21.78
CA ASP A 123 -8.68 3.21 -22.72
C ASP A 123 -8.94 3.81 -24.10
N TYR A 124 -8.21 3.31 -25.10
CA TYR A 124 -8.38 3.65 -26.50
C TYR A 124 -9.16 2.56 -27.22
N ASP A 125 -10.12 2.98 -28.06
CA ASP A 125 -10.88 2.09 -28.93
C ASP A 125 -10.07 1.70 -30.19
N GLY A 126 -10.36 0.54 -30.76
CA GLY A 126 -9.71 0.06 -31.97
C GLY A 126 -9.95 -1.43 -32.25
N ALA A 127 -9.66 -1.84 -33.48
CA ALA A 127 -9.74 -3.22 -33.89
C ALA A 127 -8.59 -4.03 -33.28
N ALA A 128 -8.90 -5.11 -32.55
CA ALA A 128 -7.88 -5.96 -31.94
C ALA A 128 -7.05 -6.67 -33.03
N VAL A 129 -5.76 -6.34 -33.11
CA VAL A 129 -4.77 -7.09 -33.90
C VAL A 129 -4.19 -8.24 -33.08
N ARG A 130 -4.15 -8.11 -31.75
CA ARG A 130 -4.01 -9.23 -30.81
C ARG A 130 -4.95 -9.05 -29.62
N TRP A 131 -5.63 -10.14 -29.29
CA TRP A 131 -6.64 -10.19 -28.22
C TRP A 131 -5.99 -10.34 -26.85
N GLY A 132 -6.26 -9.39 -25.95
CA GLY A 132 -5.72 -9.39 -24.58
C GLY A 132 -6.17 -10.58 -23.74
N LEU A 133 -7.38 -11.10 -23.97
CA LEU A 133 -7.91 -12.31 -23.31
C LEU A 133 -6.98 -13.53 -23.40
N THR A 134 -6.12 -13.58 -24.42
CA THR A 134 -5.14 -14.66 -24.62
C THR A 134 -3.71 -14.16 -24.68
N HIS A 135 -3.49 -12.85 -24.54
CA HIS A 135 -2.20 -12.21 -24.65
C HIS A 135 -1.86 -11.48 -23.34
N HIS A 136 -1.33 -12.23 -22.38
CA HIS A 136 -0.96 -11.70 -21.08
C HIS A 136 0.52 -11.30 -21.05
N LYS A 137 0.83 -10.22 -20.33
CA LYS A 137 2.15 -9.63 -20.18
C LYS A 137 2.39 -9.17 -18.75
N GLU A 138 3.54 -9.50 -18.18
CA GLU A 138 3.86 -9.18 -16.79
C GLU A 138 3.98 -7.68 -16.52
N SER A 139 4.23 -6.88 -17.56
CA SER A 139 4.34 -5.42 -17.43
C SER A 139 3.74 -4.67 -18.63
N ALA A 140 3.42 -3.39 -18.42
CA ALA A 140 3.06 -2.47 -19.49
C ALA A 140 4.18 -2.37 -20.55
N TYR A 141 5.44 -2.43 -20.11
CA TYR A 141 6.59 -2.45 -21.01
C TYR A 141 6.58 -3.65 -21.96
N ASP A 142 6.24 -4.84 -21.48
CA ASP A 142 6.13 -6.02 -22.35
C ASP A 142 4.87 -5.99 -23.23
N CYS A 143 3.88 -5.20 -22.85
CA CYS A 143 2.71 -4.91 -23.68
C CYS A 143 3.02 -3.95 -24.83
N MET A 144 4.14 -3.20 -24.76
CA MET A 144 4.67 -2.40 -25.88
C MET A 144 5.19 -3.22 -27.07
N ALA A 145 4.87 -4.52 -27.15
CA ALA A 145 5.06 -5.34 -28.34
C ALA A 145 4.30 -4.80 -29.58
N CYS A 146 3.46 -3.76 -29.43
CA CYS A 146 2.82 -3.02 -30.51
C CYS A 146 3.82 -2.55 -31.58
N LEU A 147 4.93 -1.90 -31.17
CA LEU A 147 5.96 -1.43 -32.10
C LEU A 147 6.59 -2.59 -32.89
N ASP A 148 6.86 -3.70 -32.21
CA ASP A 148 7.44 -4.89 -32.84
C ASP A 148 6.44 -5.64 -33.73
N GLN A 149 5.15 -5.60 -33.41
CA GLN A 149 4.10 -6.15 -34.28
C GLN A 149 3.98 -5.28 -35.54
N ALA A 150 3.94 -3.95 -35.39
CA ALA A 150 3.83 -3.02 -36.51
C ALA A 150 4.97 -3.18 -37.51
N LYS A 151 6.21 -3.37 -37.03
CA LYS A 151 7.40 -3.63 -37.86
C LYS A 151 7.33 -4.96 -38.63
N ARG A 152 6.66 -5.97 -38.08
CA ARG A 152 6.56 -7.33 -38.65
C ARG A 152 5.30 -7.56 -39.48
N ALA A 153 4.34 -6.65 -39.42
CA ALA A 153 3.09 -6.74 -40.15
C ALA A 153 3.35 -6.80 -41.67
N LYS A 154 2.68 -7.74 -42.35
CA LYS A 154 2.79 -7.91 -43.79
C LYS A 154 1.95 -6.87 -44.54
N PRO A 155 2.22 -6.63 -45.84
CA PRO A 155 1.32 -5.82 -46.65
C PRO A 155 -0.13 -6.34 -46.59
N GLY A 156 -1.06 -5.46 -46.21
CA GLY A 156 -2.47 -5.79 -46.04
C GLY A 156 -2.89 -6.22 -44.64
N GLU A 157 -1.95 -6.42 -43.71
CA GLU A 157 -2.26 -6.62 -42.29
C GLU A 157 -2.38 -5.27 -41.57
N MET A 158 -3.24 -5.22 -40.55
CA MET A 158 -3.35 -4.07 -39.66
C MET A 158 -2.08 -3.97 -38.79
N LYS A 159 -1.40 -2.83 -38.87
CA LYS A 159 -0.26 -2.50 -38.01
C LYS A 159 -0.77 -2.00 -36.68
N CYS A 160 -0.30 -2.56 -35.57
CA CYS A 160 -0.65 -2.05 -34.26
C CYS A 160 -0.21 -0.59 -34.14
N ASN A 161 -1.13 0.27 -33.69
CA ASN A 161 -0.79 1.63 -33.31
C ASN A 161 -1.35 2.03 -31.93
N ILE A 162 -2.05 1.12 -31.26
CA ILE A 162 -2.65 1.32 -29.94
C ILE A 162 -2.33 0.09 -29.09
N TRP A 163 -1.90 0.31 -27.85
CA TRP A 163 -1.74 -0.75 -26.87
C TRP A 163 -2.56 -0.41 -25.62
N VAL A 164 -3.18 -1.41 -25.01
CA VAL A 164 -3.96 -1.26 -23.76
C VAL A 164 -3.59 -2.40 -22.82
N TYR A 165 -3.19 -2.04 -21.60
CA TYR A 165 -2.67 -2.94 -20.58
C TYR A 165 -3.51 -2.87 -19.30
N CYS A 166 -3.78 -4.02 -18.70
CA CYS A 166 -4.42 -4.09 -17.38
C CYS A 166 -3.39 -4.29 -16.25
N PRO A 167 -3.01 -3.23 -15.51
CA PRO A 167 -2.11 -3.35 -14.37
C PRO A 167 -2.81 -3.86 -13.10
N SER A 168 -4.13 -3.72 -12.99
CA SER A 168 -4.90 -4.04 -11.79
C SER A 168 -4.91 -5.54 -11.49
N GLU A 169 -4.52 -5.93 -10.28
CA GLU A 169 -4.54 -7.34 -9.82
C GLU A 169 -5.96 -7.93 -9.77
N THR A 170 -6.97 -7.08 -9.56
CA THR A 170 -8.39 -7.48 -9.52
C THR A 170 -9.05 -7.48 -10.89
N GLY A 171 -8.29 -7.20 -11.95
CA GLY A 171 -8.80 -7.06 -13.31
C GLY A 171 -9.24 -5.64 -13.66
N CYS A 172 -9.61 -5.45 -14.91
CA CYS A 172 -9.95 -4.15 -15.46
C CYS A 172 -11.38 -4.12 -15.98
N PHE A 173 -12.08 -3.02 -15.77
CA PHE A 173 -13.46 -2.86 -16.22
C PHE A 173 -13.52 -2.40 -17.67
N SER A 174 -14.32 -3.09 -18.48
CA SER A 174 -14.73 -2.67 -19.82
C SER A 174 -16.24 -2.91 -19.95
N PRO A 175 -17.00 -2.05 -20.66
CA PRO A 175 -18.44 -2.23 -20.85
C PRO A 175 -18.76 -3.25 -21.95
N ASP A 176 -18.15 -4.43 -21.88
CA ASP A 176 -18.39 -5.54 -22.79
C ASP A 176 -18.79 -6.82 -22.05
N ILE A 177 -18.86 -7.93 -22.78
CA ILE A 177 -19.32 -9.22 -22.26
C ILE A 177 -18.22 -10.03 -21.55
N TYR A 178 -16.98 -9.55 -21.56
CA TYR A 178 -15.83 -10.26 -21.04
C TYR A 178 -15.49 -9.83 -19.62
N GLU A 179 -14.83 -10.73 -18.91
CA GLU A 179 -14.22 -10.44 -17.61
C GLU A 179 -12.72 -10.30 -17.84
N HIS A 180 -12.23 -9.06 -17.78
CA HIS A 180 -10.82 -8.79 -18.05
C HIS A 180 -9.96 -8.97 -16.81
N LYS A 181 -8.86 -9.69 -16.98
CA LYS A 181 -7.95 -10.07 -15.90
C LYS A 181 -6.69 -9.22 -15.88
N ASN A 182 -5.98 -9.28 -14.76
CA ASN A 182 -4.65 -8.70 -14.62
C ASN A 182 -3.75 -9.16 -15.77
N GLN A 183 -2.83 -8.28 -16.20
CA GLN A 183 -1.82 -8.54 -17.23
C GLN A 183 -2.35 -8.68 -18.65
N GLU A 184 -3.65 -8.50 -18.90
CA GLU A 184 -4.15 -8.48 -20.28
C GLU A 184 -3.48 -7.36 -21.10
N CYS A 185 -2.97 -7.75 -22.27
CA CYS A 185 -2.35 -6.84 -23.22
C CYS A 185 -3.08 -6.88 -24.56
N TRP A 186 -3.79 -5.81 -24.86
CA TRP A 186 -4.52 -5.61 -26.10
C TRP A 186 -3.66 -4.82 -27.07
N LEU A 187 -3.39 -5.41 -28.23
CA LEU A 187 -2.79 -4.69 -29.35
C LEU A 187 -3.91 -4.38 -30.33
N LYS A 188 -4.12 -3.09 -30.61
CA LYS A 188 -5.22 -2.60 -31.44
C LYS A 188 -4.70 -1.76 -32.60
N TYR A 189 -5.55 -1.60 -33.61
CA TYR A 189 -5.36 -0.70 -34.72
C TYR A 189 -6.58 0.20 -34.90
N SER A 190 -6.34 1.49 -35.16
CA SER A 190 -7.33 2.41 -35.70
C SER A 190 -6.67 3.43 -36.62
N GLU A 191 -7.28 3.75 -37.76
CA GLU A 191 -6.80 4.85 -38.62
C GLU A 191 -6.79 6.20 -37.87
N LYS A 192 -7.71 6.37 -36.93
CA LYS A 192 -7.82 7.52 -36.05
C LYS A 192 -8.06 7.03 -34.63
N PRO A 193 -7.01 6.85 -33.82
CA PRO A 193 -7.13 6.44 -32.43
C PRO A 193 -8.15 7.32 -31.71
N LYS A 194 -9.16 6.68 -31.14
CA LYS A 194 -10.27 7.36 -30.48
C LYS A 194 -10.25 6.99 -29.02
N LEU A 195 -10.21 8.01 -28.18
CA LEU A 195 -10.34 7.86 -26.74
C LEU A 195 -11.73 7.31 -26.41
N ASN A 196 -11.77 6.20 -25.67
CA ASN A 196 -13.01 5.61 -25.18
C ASN A 196 -13.33 6.17 -23.79
N PHE A 197 -12.41 5.96 -22.84
CA PHE A 197 -12.50 6.46 -21.47
C PHE A 197 -11.18 7.04 -21.01
N LYS A 198 -11.26 8.07 -20.16
CA LYS A 198 -10.10 8.75 -19.58
C LYS A 198 -10.41 9.20 -18.17
N ASP A 199 -9.41 9.08 -17.30
CA ASP A 199 -9.41 9.48 -15.90
C ASP A 199 -10.57 8.83 -15.13
N ARG A 200 -11.70 9.53 -14.98
CA ARG A 200 -12.84 9.10 -14.18
C ARG A 200 -14.06 8.83 -15.05
N TYR A 201 -14.76 7.74 -14.74
CA TYR A 201 -16.10 7.52 -15.30
C TYR A 201 -17.06 8.56 -14.69
N SER A 202 -17.90 9.18 -15.53
CA SER A 202 -18.90 10.12 -15.04
C SER A 202 -19.89 9.46 -14.09
N GLU A 203 -20.46 10.23 -13.15
CA GLU A 203 -21.49 9.71 -12.22
C GLU A 203 -22.66 9.09 -12.98
N SER A 204 -23.17 9.78 -14.00
CA SER A 204 -24.25 9.27 -14.86
C SER A 204 -23.91 7.95 -15.57
N TYR A 205 -22.65 7.76 -15.95
CA TYR A 205 -22.19 6.51 -16.54
C TYR A 205 -22.17 5.39 -15.51
N ARG A 206 -21.69 5.67 -14.29
CA ARG A 206 -21.64 4.70 -13.18
C ARG A 206 -23.02 4.36 -12.64
N ASP A 207 -23.98 5.29 -12.68
CA ASP A 207 -25.38 5.03 -12.33
C ASP A 207 -26.02 4.01 -13.29
N SER A 208 -25.69 4.11 -14.57
CA SER A 208 -26.14 3.16 -15.60
C SER A 208 -25.28 1.88 -15.68
N HIS A 209 -24.04 1.94 -15.18
CA HIS A 209 -23.10 0.82 -15.15
C HIS A 209 -22.54 0.65 -13.72
N PRO A 210 -23.31 0.03 -12.79
CA PRO A 210 -22.92 -0.03 -11.37
C PRO A 210 -21.63 -0.77 -11.07
N LYS A 211 -21.12 -1.56 -12.04
CA LYS A 211 -19.84 -2.26 -11.96
C LYS A 211 -18.65 -1.41 -12.37
N ALA A 212 -18.88 -0.25 -12.99
CA ALA A 212 -17.82 0.65 -13.41
C ALA A 212 -17.14 1.26 -12.16
N PRO A 213 -15.81 1.15 -12.04
CA PRO A 213 -15.06 1.79 -10.96
C PRO A 213 -15.14 3.32 -11.09
N VAL A 214 -14.58 4.03 -10.11
CA VAL A 214 -14.51 5.50 -10.17
C VAL A 214 -13.52 5.96 -11.25
N VAL A 215 -12.38 5.28 -11.33
CA VAL A 215 -11.25 5.60 -12.21
C VAL A 215 -11.10 4.52 -13.27
N VAL A 216 -10.74 4.90 -14.50
CA VAL A 216 -10.43 3.97 -15.58
C VAL A 216 -9.24 3.10 -15.16
N PRO A 217 -9.37 1.77 -15.13
CA PRO A 217 -8.32 0.89 -14.60
C PRO A 217 -7.26 0.51 -15.65
N TRP A 218 -7.40 0.99 -16.88
CA TRP A 218 -6.52 0.68 -18.00
C TRP A 218 -5.38 1.67 -18.12
N VAL A 219 -4.29 1.19 -18.67
CA VAL A 219 -3.14 2.00 -19.08
C VAL A 219 -2.95 1.78 -20.56
N SER A 220 -2.86 2.84 -21.33
CA SER A 220 -2.76 2.71 -22.78
C SER A 220 -1.93 3.81 -23.40
N GLY A 221 -1.63 3.63 -24.67
CA GLY A 221 -0.95 4.66 -25.44
C GLY A 221 -1.12 4.43 -26.92
N VAL A 222 -0.91 5.51 -27.66
CA VAL A 222 -0.88 5.52 -29.11
C VAL A 222 0.56 5.64 -29.54
N VAL A 223 1.06 4.70 -30.34
CA VAL A 223 2.42 4.80 -30.88
C VAL A 223 2.40 5.65 -32.14
N SER A 224 3.35 6.58 -32.21
CA SER A 224 3.61 7.38 -33.41
C SER A 224 4.36 6.51 -34.43
N GLU A 225 3.96 6.54 -35.71
CA GLU A 225 4.71 5.88 -36.79
C GLU A 225 6.11 6.48 -37.03
#